data_AF-A0A147J3R2-F1
#
_entry.id   AF-A0A147J3R2-F1
#
_cell.length_a   1.000
_cell.length_b   1.000
_cell.length_c   1.000
_cell.angle_alpha   90.00
_cell.angle_beta   90.00
_cell.angle_gamma   90.00
#
_symmetry.space_group_name_H-M   'P 1'
#
loop_
_entity.id
_entity.type
_entity.pdbx_description
1 polymer ?
#
loop_
_entity_poly.entity_id
_entity_poly.type
_entity_poly.pdbx_seq_one_letter_code
_entity_poly.pdbx_strand_id
1 'polypeptide(L)' 'MATDFFADIPTIRYEGPDSENELAYRFYDKNRVVLGKTMEEHLRFAACFWHTFCWPGSDVFGGGTFN' A
#
# COMPACT_ATOMS: atom_id res chain seq x y z
N MET A 1 20.80 -4.21 10.40
CA MET A 1 19.53 -3.55 10.76
C MET A 1 18.87 -3.15 9.46
N ALA A 2 17.57 -3.40 9.30
CA ALA A 2 16.87 -3.00 8.08
C ALA A 2 17.03 -1.48 7.92
N THR A 3 17.38 -1.04 6.72
CA THR A 3 17.49 0.37 6.36
C THR A 3 16.11 1.02 6.41
N ASP A 4 16.02 2.14 7.12
CA ASP A 4 14.80 2.90 7.43
C ASP A 4 14.28 3.71 6.23
N PHE A 5 14.12 3.09 5.05
CA PHE A 5 13.66 3.76 3.82
C PHE A 5 12.34 4.53 3.99
N PHE A 6 11.48 4.09 4.91
CA PHE A 6 10.18 4.67 5.19
C PHE A 6 9.93 4.84 6.68
N ALA A 7 10.96 5.12 7.50
CA ALA A 7 10.81 5.22 8.96
C ALA A 7 9.78 6.27 9.41
N ASP A 8 9.59 7.33 8.62
CA ASP A 8 8.62 8.38 8.91
C ASP A 8 7.16 7.96 8.61
N ILE A 9 6.95 6.82 7.94
CA ILE A 9 5.62 6.31 7.59
C ILE A 9 5.20 5.22 8.59
N PRO A 10 4.21 5.48 9.45
CA PRO A 10 3.71 4.46 10.37
C PRO A 10 2.96 3.35 9.61
N THR A 11 2.74 2.21 10.26
CA THR A 11 1.88 1.16 9.71
C THR A 11 0.46 1.70 9.48
N ILE A 12 0.02 1.71 8.22
CA ILE A 12 -1.31 2.17 7.80
C ILE A 12 -2.41 1.35 8.48
N ARG A 13 -3.39 2.03 9.09
CA ARG A 13 -4.51 1.42 9.84
C ARG A 13 -5.85 1.75 9.19
N TYR A 14 -6.87 0.97 9.54
CA TYR A 14 -8.26 1.29 9.18
C TYR A 14 -8.83 2.34 10.13
N GLU A 15 -9.42 3.40 9.58
CA GLU A 15 -10.06 4.48 10.35
C GLU A 15 -11.52 4.73 9.95
N GLY A 16 -12.00 4.10 8.88
CA GLY A 16 -13.39 4.21 8.43
C GLY A 16 -13.62 5.19 7.27
N PRO A 17 -14.84 5.20 6.71
CA PRO A 17 -15.14 5.86 5.44
C PRO A 17 -15.02 7.39 5.50
N ASP A 18 -15.23 7.97 6.67
CA ASP A 18 -15.20 9.42 6.89
C ASP A 18 -13.80 9.94 7.30
N SER A 19 -12.78 9.08 7.30
CA SER A 19 -11.42 9.50 7.66
C SER A 19 -10.85 10.49 6.62
N GLU A 20 -10.38 11.62 7.14
CA GLU A 20 -9.64 12.64 6.40
C GLU A 20 -8.13 12.34 6.35
N ASN A 21 -7.65 11.35 7.12
CA ASN A 21 -6.24 10.95 7.12
C ASN A 21 -5.88 10.27 5.78
N GLU A 22 -4.96 10.87 5.03
CA GLU A 22 -4.51 10.35 3.74
C GLU A 22 -3.77 9.00 3.87
N LEU A 23 -3.16 8.75 5.04
CA LEU A 23 -2.40 7.53 5.34
C LEU A 23 -3.20 6.59 6.25
N ALA A 24 -4.49 6.42 5.95
CA ALA A 24 -5.38 5.45 6.57
C ALA A 24 -6.26 4.74 5.53
N TYR A 25 -6.60 3.48 5.80
CA TYR A 25 -7.59 2.76 5.03
C TYR A 25 -9.00 3.24 5.40
N ARG A 26 -9.74 3.74 4.39
CA ARG A 26 -11.16 4.11 4.54
C ARG A 26 -12.11 2.93 4.50
N PHE A 27 -11.74 1.87 3.77
CA PHE A 27 -12.63 0.73 3.50
C PHE A 27 -12.01 -0.63 3.80
N TYR A 28 -10.68 -0.72 3.75
CA TYR A 28 -9.98 -1.97 4.01
C TYR A 28 -9.76 -2.16 5.51
N ASP A 29 -10.67 -2.86 6.16
CA ASP A 29 -10.46 -3.45 7.47
C ASP A 29 -10.10 -4.94 7.29
N LYS A 30 -8.84 -5.28 7.51
CA LYS A 30 -8.33 -6.64 7.29
C LYS A 30 -9.11 -7.72 8.03
N ASN A 31 -9.68 -7.40 9.20
CA ASN A 31 -10.39 -8.36 10.05
C ASN A 31 -11.90 -8.39 9.80
N ARG A 32 -12.44 -7.46 9.01
CA ARG A 32 -13.87 -7.42 8.70
C ARG A 32 -14.27 -8.69 7.97
N VAL A 33 -15.22 -9.42 8.54
CA VAL A 33 -15.77 -10.63 7.94
C VAL A 33 -16.82 -10.25 6.90
N VAL A 34 -16.62 -10.72 5.66
CA VAL A 34 -17.55 -10.58 4.54
C VAL A 34 -17.89 -11.98 4.05
N LEU A 35 -19.16 -12.37 4.13
CA LEU A 35 -19.63 -13.70 3.67
C LEU A 35 -18.79 -14.88 4.21
N GLY A 36 -18.37 -14.80 5.48
CA GLY A 36 -17.68 -15.90 6.17
C GLY A 36 -16.16 -15.96 6.03
N LYS A 37 -15.52 -14.98 5.37
CA LYS A 37 -14.05 -14.83 5.35
C LYS A 37 -13.65 -13.38 5.65
N THR A 38 -12.44 -13.16 6.15
CA THR A 38 -11.93 -11.81 6.37
C THR A 38 -11.64 -11.11 5.05
N MET A 39 -11.61 -9.76 5.03
CA MET A 39 -11.22 -9.02 3.83
C MET A 39 -9.81 -9.39 3.35
N GLU A 40 -8.89 -9.68 4.27
CA GLU A 40 -7.53 -10.14 3.94
C GLU A 40 -7.56 -11.47 3.16
N GLU A 41 -8.37 -12.42 3.60
CA GLU A 41 -8.51 -13.73 2.95
C GLU A 41 -9.16 -13.65 1.56
N HIS A 42 -10.07 -12.69 1.36
CA HIS A 42 -10.71 -12.45 0.06
C HIS A 42 -9.77 -11.76 -0.92
N LEU A 43 -9.17 -10.65 -0.50
CA LEU A 43 -8.45 -9.75 -1.39
C LEU A 43 -7.03 -10.22 -1.66
N ARG A 44 -6.36 -10.80 -0.66
CA ARG A 44 -5.03 -11.41 -0.79
C ARG A 44 -4.03 -10.49 -1.51
N PHE A 45 -3.98 -9.21 -1.08
CA PHE A 45 -3.15 -8.20 -1.71
C PHE A 45 -1.67 -8.59 -1.71
N ALA A 46 -0.99 -8.25 -2.80
CA ALA A 46 0.44 -8.43 -2.98
C ALA A 46 1.05 -7.20 -3.64
N ALA A 47 2.31 -6.90 -3.34
CA ALA A 47 3.07 -5.86 -4.02
C ALA A 47 3.80 -6.44 -5.24
N CYS A 48 3.73 -5.75 -6.38
CA CYS A 48 4.50 -6.11 -7.58
C CYS A 48 5.94 -5.60 -7.43
N PHE A 49 6.90 -6.52 -7.37
CA PHE A 49 8.31 -6.17 -7.13
C PHE A 49 8.87 -5.22 -8.21
N TRP A 50 8.63 -5.54 -9.47
CA TRP A 50 9.16 -4.80 -10.62
C TRP A 50 8.74 -3.33 -10.62
N HIS A 51 7.45 -3.06 -10.43
CA HIS A 51 6.93 -1.70 -10.44
C HIS A 51 7.25 -0.93 -9.15
N THR A 52 7.26 -1.61 -8.00
CA THR A 52 7.43 -0.93 -6.71
C THR A 52 8.89 -0.62 -6.40
N PHE A 53 9.84 -1.47 -6.82
CA PHE A 53 11.23 -1.37 -6.38
C PHE A 53 12.27 -1.32 -7.51
N CYS A 54 11.91 -1.62 -8.76
CA CYS A 54 12.87 -1.67 -9.86
C CYS A 54 12.66 -0.61 -10.94
N TRP A 55 11.42 -0.18 -11.17
CA TRP A 55 11.11 0.78 -12.23
C TRP A 55 11.46 2.21 -11.81
N PRO A 56 12.39 2.90 -12.50
CA PRO A 56 12.92 4.19 -12.06
C PRO A 56 12.09 5.39 -12.54
N GLY A 57 10.86 5.17 -13.02
CA GLY A 57 9.99 6.25 -13.52
C GLY A 57 10.26 6.68 -14.97
N SER A 58 10.96 5.87 -15.77
CA SER A 58 11.22 6.14 -17.19
C SER A 58 10.04 5.72 -18.09
N ASP A 59 9.85 6.42 -19.20
CA ASP A 59 8.86 6.08 -20.23
C ASP A 59 9.49 6.00 -21.64
N VAL A 60 8.66 5.87 -22.68
CA VAL A 60 9.15 5.73 -24.07
C VAL A 60 9.75 7.02 -24.65
N PHE A 61 9.59 8.15 -23.96
CA PHE A 61 10.03 9.48 -24.39
C PHE A 61 11.09 10.10 -23.46
N GLY A 62 11.38 9.51 -22.29
CA GLY A 62 12.30 10.07 -21.30
C GLY A 62 12.89 9.07 -20.30
N GLY A 63 14.00 9.47 -19.67
CA GLY A 63 14.71 8.69 -18.64
C GLY A 63 14.03 8.68 -17.27
N GLY A 64 14.63 7.97 -16.31
CA GLY A 64 14.07 7.79 -14.95
C GLY A 64 14.05 9.07 -14.11
N THR A 65 13.07 9.16 -13.20
CA THR A 65 12.75 10.35 -12.37
C THR A 65 12.76 10.08 -10.87
N PHE A 66 12.81 8.82 -10.41
CA PHE A 66 12.65 8.45 -8.98
C PHE A 66 13.97 8.45 -8.18
N ASN A 67 14.90 9.36 -8.49
CA ASN A 67 16.19 9.49 -7.79
C ASN A 67 16.18 10.67 -6.82
#